data_AF-A0A351VJ19-F1
#
_entry.id   AF-A0A351VJ19-F1
#
_cell.length_a   1.000
_cell.length_b   1.000
_cell.length_c   1.000
_cell.angle_alpha   90.00
_cell.angle_beta   90.00
_cell.angle_gamma   90.00
#
_symmetry.space_group_name_H-M   'P 1'
#
loop_
_entity.id
_entity.type
_entity.pdbx_description
1 polymer ?
#
loop_
_entity_poly.entity_id
_entity_poly.type
_entity_poly.pdbx_seq_one_letter_code
_entity_poly.pdbx_strand_id
1 'polypeptide(L)'
;MSAINQTIENGRYILNESIVYYSPRYRKTITIPAGRVSDGATGALDITTLAWWVHDELCLKGAWDDGTPINNWQCSQVLQDVLKSEGRNFQGMYWFWFTWAFGGGKARENGLW
;
A
#
# COMPACT_ATOMS: atom_id res chain seq x y z
N MET A 1 12.12 -11.73 -2.67
CA MET A 1 10.64 -11.72 -2.60
C MET A 1 10.12 -12.47 -3.81
N SER A 2 9.12 -13.33 -3.64
CA SER A 2 8.42 -13.96 -4.78
C SER A 2 7.73 -12.86 -5.58
N ALA A 3 7.66 -13.02 -6.91
CA ALA A 3 6.89 -12.12 -7.75
C ALA A 3 5.41 -12.12 -7.29
N ILE A 4 4.77 -10.95 -7.29
CA ILE A 4 3.35 -10.82 -6.94
C ILE A 4 2.52 -11.56 -7.97
N ASN A 5 1.64 -12.47 -7.53
CA ASN A 5 0.74 -13.19 -8.42
C ASN A 5 -0.42 -12.27 -8.84
N GLN A 6 -0.25 -11.58 -9.97
CA GLN A 6 -1.23 -10.64 -10.52
C GLN A 6 -1.40 -10.82 -12.03
N THR A 7 -2.63 -10.59 -12.50
CA THR A 7 -2.99 -10.53 -13.92
C THR A 7 -3.04 -9.08 -14.37
N ILE A 8 -2.57 -8.79 -15.59
CA ILE A 8 -2.68 -7.46 -16.20
C ILE A 8 -3.72 -7.55 -17.31
N GLU A 9 -4.84 -6.83 -17.16
CA GLU A 9 -5.93 -6.83 -18.12
C GLU A 9 -6.38 -5.38 -18.39
N ASN A 10 -6.38 -4.96 -19.66
CA ASN A 10 -6.79 -3.62 -20.08
C ASN A 10 -6.13 -2.46 -19.31
N GLY A 11 -4.84 -2.62 -18.96
CA GLY A 11 -4.08 -1.62 -18.21
C GLY A 11 -4.37 -1.60 -16.70
N ARG A 12 -5.16 -2.54 -16.19
CA ARG A 12 -5.41 -2.72 -14.76
C ARG A 12 -4.67 -3.94 -14.23
N TYR A 13 -4.33 -3.90 -12.95
CA TYR A 13 -3.70 -4.98 -12.23
C TYR A 13 -4.76 -5.66 -11.37
N ILE A 14 -4.85 -6.98 -11.48
CA ILE A 14 -5.80 -7.80 -10.74
C ILE A 14 -5.00 -8.78 -9.90
N LEU A 15 -5.15 -8.71 -8.59
CA LEU A 15 -4.47 -9.60 -7.68
C LEU A 15 -5.12 -11.00 -7.72
N ASN A 16 -4.36 -12.03 -8.09
CA ASN A 16 -4.91 -13.39 -8.26
C ASN A 16 -5.06 -14.14 -6.93
N GLU A 17 -4.20 -13.83 -5.95
CA GLU A 17 -4.15 -14.48 -4.65
C GLU A 17 -4.14 -13.45 -3.52
N SER A 18 -4.79 -13.75 -2.41
CA SER A 18 -4.80 -12.85 -1.26
C SER A 18 -3.38 -12.65 -0.73
N ILE A 19 -3.03 -11.41 -0.42
CA ILE A 19 -1.77 -11.09 0.25
C ILE A 19 -2.06 -10.71 1.69
N VAL A 20 -1.29 -11.30 2.61
CA VAL A 20 -1.28 -10.89 4.01
C VAL A 20 0.05 -10.20 4.28
N TYR A 21 0.00 -8.91 4.60
CA TYR A 21 1.19 -8.13 4.95
C TYR A 21 1.19 -7.83 6.45
N TYR A 22 2.31 -8.13 7.10
CA TYR A 22 2.59 -7.73 8.48
C TYR A 22 3.50 -6.50 8.49
N SER A 23 3.06 -5.42 9.11
CA SER A 23 3.86 -4.22 9.35
C SER A 23 4.73 -4.40 10.61
N PRO A 24 6.07 -4.49 10.49
CA PRO A 24 6.93 -4.63 11.66
C PRO A 24 6.89 -3.39 12.57
N ARG A 25 6.76 -2.20 11.97
CA ARG A 25 6.70 -0.91 12.69
C ARG A 25 5.51 -0.84 13.64
N TYR A 26 4.33 -1.20 13.16
CA TYR A 26 3.09 -1.08 13.95
C TYR A 26 2.68 -2.38 14.63
N ARG A 27 3.32 -3.50 14.26
CA ARG A 27 2.98 -4.85 14.72
C ARG A 27 1.52 -5.20 14.42
N LYS A 28 1.07 -4.85 13.22
CA LYS A 28 -0.30 -5.03 12.73
C LYS A 28 -0.29 -5.68 11.36
N THR A 29 -1.40 -6.30 11.01
CA THR A 29 -1.59 -7.00 9.74
C THR A 29 -2.64 -6.30 8.90
N ILE A 30 -2.45 -6.34 7.59
CA ILE A 30 -3.44 -5.96 6.59
C ILE A 30 -3.53 -7.05 5.53
N THR A 31 -4.75 -7.45 5.20
CA THR A 31 -5.05 -8.47 4.20
C THR A 31 -5.63 -7.79 2.98
N ILE A 32 -4.97 -8.00 1.84
CA ILE A 32 -5.44 -7.59 0.51
C ILE A 32 -6.15 -8.81 -0.10
N PRO A 33 -7.46 -8.74 -0.37
CA PRO A 33 -8.21 -9.89 -0.88
C PRO A 33 -7.83 -10.21 -2.33
N ALA A 34 -7.96 -11.48 -2.72
CA ALA A 34 -7.90 -11.89 -4.12
C ALA A 34 -9.01 -11.19 -4.94
N GLY A 35 -8.75 -10.95 -6.22
CA GLY A 35 -9.63 -10.18 -7.11
C GLY A 35 -9.52 -8.67 -6.93
N ARG A 36 -8.64 -8.17 -6.05
CA ARG A 36 -8.40 -6.72 -5.88
C ARG A 36 -7.90 -6.13 -7.19
N VAL A 37 -8.56 -5.07 -7.64
CA VAL A 37 -8.17 -4.30 -8.82
C VAL A 37 -7.41 -3.07 -8.38
N SER A 38 -6.25 -2.83 -8.97
CA SER A 38 -5.51 -1.58 -8.88
C SER A 38 -5.32 -1.00 -10.28
N ASP A 39 -5.56 0.29 -10.42
CA ASP A 39 -5.22 1.10 -11.60
C ASP A 39 -3.74 1.53 -11.60
N GLY A 40 -2.99 1.13 -10.57
CA GLY A 40 -1.61 1.51 -10.35
C GLY A 40 -1.47 2.94 -9.81
N ALA A 41 -0.23 3.34 -9.55
CA ALA A 41 0.06 4.72 -9.18
C ALA A 41 0.41 5.54 -10.43
N THR A 42 -0.32 6.65 -10.65
CA THR A 42 -0.05 7.58 -11.76
C THR A 42 1.40 8.10 -11.65
N GLY A 43 2.23 7.82 -12.66
CA GLY A 43 3.64 8.21 -12.69
C GLY A 43 4.60 7.25 -11.97
N ALA A 44 4.13 6.15 -11.40
CA ALA A 44 4.98 5.10 -10.86
C ALA A 44 5.36 4.09 -11.96
N LEU A 45 6.65 4.04 -12.30
CA LEU A 45 7.23 3.06 -13.22
C LEU A 45 7.27 1.63 -12.64
N ASP A 46 6.80 1.42 -11.40
CA ASP A 46 7.06 0.23 -10.58
C ASP A 46 5.77 -0.36 -9.97
N ILE A 47 4.77 -0.73 -10.77
CA ILE A 47 3.48 -1.27 -10.27
C ILE A 47 3.57 -2.77 -9.86
N THR A 48 4.78 -3.32 -9.73
CA THR A 48 5.01 -4.70 -9.27
C THR A 48 5.55 -4.80 -7.83
N THR A 49 5.52 -3.70 -7.08
CA THR A 49 5.86 -3.67 -5.65
C THR A 49 4.67 -4.03 -4.77
N LEU A 50 4.93 -4.68 -3.64
CA LEU A 50 3.92 -4.95 -2.62
C LEU A 50 3.39 -3.65 -2.01
N ALA A 51 4.19 -2.58 -2.07
CA ALA A 51 3.90 -1.32 -1.40
C ALA A 51 2.57 -0.71 -1.84
N TRP A 52 2.27 -0.73 -3.14
CA TRP A 52 1.02 -0.16 -3.68
C TRP A 52 -0.21 -0.91 -3.19
N TRP A 53 -0.20 -2.24 -3.26
CA TRP A 53 -1.30 -3.06 -2.77
C TRP A 53 -1.59 -2.82 -1.29
N VAL A 54 -0.54 -2.76 -0.48
CA VAL A 54 -0.65 -2.50 0.96
C VAL A 54 -1.20 -1.09 1.22
N HIS A 55 -0.63 -0.08 0.55
CA HIS A 55 -1.02 1.31 0.74
C HIS A 55 -2.47 1.57 0.31
N ASP A 56 -2.87 1.06 -0.86
CA ASP A 56 -4.22 1.24 -1.40
C ASP A 56 -5.27 0.57 -0.51
N GLU A 57 -4.96 -0.62 0.01
CA GLU A 57 -5.87 -1.34 0.90
C GLU A 57 -6.02 -0.60 2.25
N LEU A 58 -4.92 -0.10 2.82
CA LEU A 58 -4.97 0.72 4.04
C LEU A 58 -5.73 2.03 3.82
N CYS A 59 -5.52 2.70 2.68
CA CYS A 59 -6.26 3.91 2.33
C CYS A 59 -7.76 3.63 2.11
N LEU A 60 -8.12 2.47 1.56
CA LEU A 60 -9.52 2.11 1.36
C LEU A 60 -10.21 1.75 2.68
N LYS A 61 -9.57 0.95 3.52
CA LYS A 61 -10.15 0.48 4.79
C LYS A 61 -10.14 1.60 5.83
N GLY A 62 -9.07 2.38 5.90
CA GLY A 62 -8.83 3.32 7.00
C GLY A 62 -8.54 2.61 8.34
N ALA A 63 -8.27 1.30 8.32
CA ALA A 63 -8.00 0.51 9.50
C ALA A 63 -7.16 -0.73 9.17
N TRP A 64 -6.52 -1.29 10.20
CA TRP A 64 -5.89 -2.60 10.18
C TRP A 64 -6.93 -3.72 10.23
N ASP A 65 -6.52 -4.97 9.98
CA ASP A 65 -7.45 -6.12 9.99
C ASP A 65 -8.11 -6.35 11.37
N ASP A 66 -7.51 -5.88 12.45
CA ASP A 66 -8.10 -5.94 13.81
C ASP A 66 -9.04 -4.77 14.14
N GLY A 67 -9.32 -3.90 13.16
CA GLY A 67 -10.19 -2.73 13.31
C GLY A 67 -9.51 -1.51 13.93
N THR A 68 -8.23 -1.60 14.32
CA THR A 68 -7.48 -0.43 14.80
C THR A 68 -7.39 0.61 13.66
N PRO A 69 -7.80 1.88 13.87
CA PRO A 69 -7.67 2.91 12.84
C PRO A 69 -6.22 3.15 12.42
N ILE A 70 -6.01 3.51 11.16
CA ILE A 70 -4.72 3.97 10.63
C ILE A 70 -4.90 5.38 10.03
N ASN A 71 -3.95 6.27 10.28
CA ASN A 71 -3.94 7.60 9.67
C ASN A 71 -3.06 7.68 8.40
N ASN A 72 -3.19 8.78 7.64
CA ASN A 72 -2.47 8.94 6.37
C ASN A 72 -0.95 8.95 6.53
N TRP A 73 -0.45 9.59 7.60
CA TRP A 73 0.97 9.55 7.95
C TRP A 73 1.47 8.12 8.13
N GLN A 74 0.77 7.32 8.94
CA GLN A 74 1.11 5.91 9.17
C GLN A 74 1.02 5.09 7.88
N CYS A 75 -0.01 5.31 7.06
CA CYS A 75 -0.16 4.65 5.77
C CYS A 75 1.03 4.92 4.84
N SER A 76 1.48 6.17 4.78
CA SER A 76 2.66 6.57 4.02
C SER A 76 3.95 5.98 4.61
N GLN A 77 4.08 5.88 5.94
CA GLN A 77 5.22 5.21 6.59
C GLN A 77 5.28 3.72 6.22
N VAL A 78 4.13 3.03 6.17
CA VAL A 78 4.08 1.63 5.73
C VAL A 78 4.55 1.49 4.29
N LEU A 79 4.06 2.33 3.37
CA LEU A 79 4.50 2.33 1.97
C LEU A 79 6.03 2.45 1.86
N GLN A 80 6.60 3.41 2.59
CA GLN A 80 8.05 3.62 2.64
C GLN A 80 8.79 2.39 3.15
N ASP A 81 8.32 1.78 4.24
CA ASP A 81 8.96 0.63 4.85
C ASP A 81 8.96 -0.58 3.88
N VAL A 82 7.84 -0.81 3.18
CA VAL A 82 7.76 -1.87 2.15
C VAL A 82 8.74 -1.59 1.01
N LEU A 83 8.76 -0.37 0.46
CA LEU A 83 9.68 0.01 -0.61
C LEU A 83 11.15 -0.13 -0.18
N LYS A 84 11.49 0.26 1.05
CA LYS A 84 12.83 0.05 1.63
C LYS A 84 13.17 -1.43 1.75
N SER A 85 12.23 -2.28 2.17
CA SER A 85 12.44 -3.73 2.25
C SER A 85 12.70 -4.38 0.88
N GLU A 86 12.22 -3.76 -0.19
CA GLU A 86 12.47 -4.15 -1.58
C GLU A 86 13.76 -3.56 -2.17
N GLY A 87 14.55 -2.83 -1.38
CA GLY A 87 15.78 -2.15 -1.82
C GLY A 87 15.54 -0.81 -2.52
N ARG A 88 14.30 -0.31 -2.56
CA ARG A 88 13.87 0.92 -3.26
C ARG A 88 13.91 2.12 -2.31
N ASN A 89 15.06 2.37 -1.69
CA ASN A 89 15.19 3.35 -0.59
C ASN A 89 14.82 4.79 -0.99
N PHE A 90 15.33 5.26 -2.14
CA PHE A 90 15.07 6.62 -2.62
C PHE A 90 13.61 6.80 -3.05
N GLN A 91 13.06 5.81 -3.75
CA GLN A 91 11.66 5.78 -4.13
C GLN A 91 10.76 5.75 -2.89
N GLY A 92 11.13 5.00 -1.85
CA GLY A 92 10.41 4.96 -0.58
C GLY A 92 10.34 6.33 0.11
N MET A 93 11.40 7.13 0.02
CA MET A 93 11.37 8.50 0.55
C MET A 93 10.52 9.44 -0.31
N TYR A 94 10.69 9.37 -1.64
CA TYR A 94 9.92 10.20 -2.56
C TYR A 94 8.41 9.92 -2.45
N TRP A 95 8.03 8.64 -2.50
CA TRP A 95 6.63 8.23 -2.45
C TRP A 95 6.00 8.45 -1.10
N PHE A 96 6.75 8.34 0.00
CA PHE A 96 6.25 8.75 1.32
C PHE A 96 5.64 10.15 1.29
N TRP A 97 6.42 11.14 0.83
CA TRP A 97 5.97 12.52 0.80
C TRP A 97 4.83 12.73 -0.20
N PHE A 98 4.89 12.05 -1.34
CA PHE A 98 3.84 12.14 -2.35
C PHE A 98 2.50 11.56 -1.87
N THR A 99 2.49 10.33 -1.33
CA THR A 99 1.25 9.71 -0.84
C THR A 99 0.72 10.38 0.40
N TRP A 100 1.60 10.92 1.24
CA TRP A 100 1.20 11.73 2.37
C TRP A 100 0.51 13.03 1.91
N ALA A 101 1.10 13.76 0.95
CA ALA A 101 0.54 15.01 0.46
C ALA A 101 -0.74 14.82 -0.38
N PHE A 102 -0.81 13.77 -1.21
CA PHE A 102 -1.86 13.64 -2.23
C PHE A 102 -2.73 12.38 -2.11
N GLY A 103 -2.36 11.39 -1.30
CA GLY A 103 -3.05 10.10 -1.15
C GLY A 103 -3.98 10.01 0.07
N GLY A 104 -4.08 8.83 0.69
CA GLY A 104 -4.61 8.69 2.05
C GLY A 104 -6.07 8.29 2.23
N GLY A 105 -6.95 8.42 1.23
CA GLY A 105 -8.32 7.88 1.26
C GLY A 105 -9.06 8.05 2.61
N LYS A 106 -9.65 6.97 3.14
CA LYS A 106 -10.29 6.94 4.46
C LYS A 106 -9.31 7.11 5.62
N ALA A 107 -8.04 6.79 5.44
CA ALA A 107 -7.03 7.01 6.47
C ALA A 107 -6.86 8.51 6.82
N ARG A 108 -7.23 9.43 5.91
CA ARG A 108 -7.26 10.88 6.21
C ARG A 108 -8.35 11.28 7.21
N GLU A 109 -9.43 10.51 7.30
CA GLU A 109 -10.53 10.77 8.24
C GLU A 109 -10.10 10.52 9.69
N ASN A 110 -9.04 9.72 9.90
CA ASN A 110 -8.50 9.37 11.23
C ASN A 110 -7.47 10.38 11.78
N GLY A 111 -7.35 11.56 11.17
CA GLY A 111 -6.42 12.62 11.60
C GLY A 111 -5.02 12.50 10.98
N LEU A 112 -4.10 13.39 11.40
CA LEU A 112 -2.74 13.55 10.85
C LEU A 112 -2.71 13.37 9.31
N TRP A 113 -3.32 14.36 8.64
CA TRP A 113 -3.27 14.60 7.20
C TRP A 113 -1.92 14.25 6.64
#